data_AF-A0A2S9Y6G2-F1
#
_entry.id   AF-A0A2S9Y6G2-F1
#
_cell.length_a   1.000
_cell.length_b   1.000
_cell.length_c   1.000
_cell.angle_alpha   90.00
_cell.angle_beta   90.00
_cell.angle_gamma   90.00
#
_symmetry.space_group_name_H-M   'P 1'
#
loop_
_entity.id
_entity.type
_entity.pdbx_description
1 polymer ?
#
loop_
_entity_poly.entity_id
_entity_poly.type
_entity_poly.pdbx_seq_one_letter_code
_entity_poly.pdbx_strand_id
1 'polypeptide(L)'
;MWTRPTTCALWLSCSLLGSGCRANEQPHHEQPTSASQVAPSPEPPTSPPIATREAATAESALGVVDLGVFGDLDAQVQIEIPAGLEPSESALGVIDRAHAILVLYVDGWPTKVYPLLETGGEVLSAGDQRVRLRRGDHLELAPLLRASEQLRDLAQGASPPPGDIDGDGIPDPLDIDIGAIKTTLNGASYDQSYVTLPYPNGDVPRELGACTDVIVRALRNAGIDLQAELHEDIARAPHRYPMVERANDDIDHRRVRTLLPWFRAHWTALDATQPPRPGDVIFMETIASRKGPDHIGVVGDRRATDGQLLVANNWTDGYQTSFMELLGHVEVTDRFRVPPSPEHAGPIAAEVRQLLMVRGDDWDSFHGHAQRYQRDTVGGPWRAVGDAFPIVLGHAGMAWGRGLHGDGAPPGSRGPSKREGDGRSPAGVFTIGSAWGRSEASATKLQYTSESPTLRCVDDPASAHYNRIVDGATISSDWTSAEPMRRYYELAITVEHNSARVSSAGSCIFLHRWSDPDSPVTGCTAMAGDQLDQLAAWLEPGAVLVSLPTSAIDPLRRAWAIPR
;
A
#
# COMPACT_ATOMS: atom_id res chain seq x y z
N MET A 1 50.46 0.77 -38.67
CA MET A 1 51.49 0.01 -37.92
C MET A 1 50.75 -1.11 -37.19
N TRP A 2 50.90 -2.34 -37.70
CA TRP A 2 50.65 -3.65 -37.08
C TRP A 2 49.22 -4.07 -36.64
N THR A 3 48.60 -4.74 -37.61
CA THR A 3 47.72 -5.93 -37.60
C THR A 3 47.66 -6.85 -36.36
N ARG A 4 46.41 -7.17 -35.91
CA ARG A 4 45.70 -8.49 -35.73
C ARG A 4 46.46 -9.75 -35.21
N PRO A 5 45.82 -10.90 -34.79
CA PRO A 5 44.42 -11.20 -34.38
C PRO A 5 44.21 -12.33 -33.28
N THR A 6 42.94 -12.68 -33.02
CA THR A 6 42.33 -14.03 -32.74
C THR A 6 42.61 -14.83 -31.45
N THR A 7 41.53 -15.31 -30.79
CA THR A 7 41.20 -16.76 -30.74
C THR A 7 39.76 -17.04 -30.28
N CYS A 8 39.06 -17.84 -31.10
CA CYS A 8 37.85 -18.62 -30.79
C CYS A 8 38.27 -19.95 -30.14
N ALA A 9 37.41 -20.54 -29.30
CA ALA A 9 37.49 -21.96 -28.94
C ALA A 9 36.08 -22.58 -28.92
N LEU A 10 35.78 -23.34 -29.98
CA LEU A 10 34.81 -24.44 -29.98
C LEU A 10 35.50 -25.69 -29.42
N TRP A 11 34.76 -26.53 -28.70
CA TRP A 11 35.03 -27.98 -28.64
C TRP A 11 33.72 -28.74 -28.83
N LEU A 12 33.72 -29.65 -29.80
CA LEU A 12 32.63 -30.57 -30.14
C LEU A 12 33.14 -32.00 -30.00
N SER A 13 32.21 -32.87 -29.62
CA SER A 13 32.07 -34.30 -29.95
C SER A 13 33.05 -35.34 -29.40
N CYS A 14 32.45 -36.39 -28.84
CA CYS A 14 32.78 -37.76 -29.21
C CYS A 14 31.49 -38.59 -29.33
N SER A 15 31.31 -39.19 -30.50
CA SER A 15 30.16 -39.98 -30.96
C SER A 15 30.24 -41.42 -30.50
N LEU A 16 29.12 -42.15 -30.46
CA LEU A 16 29.04 -43.56 -30.90
C LEU A 16 27.61 -43.92 -31.33
N LEU A 17 27.50 -44.35 -32.60
CA LEU A 17 26.38 -45.02 -33.27
C LEU A 17 26.31 -46.49 -32.74
N GLY A 18 25.24 -47.28 -32.87
CA GLY A 18 24.20 -47.28 -33.89
C GLY A 18 23.09 -48.32 -33.66
N SER A 19 21.95 -48.00 -34.28
CA SER A 19 20.87 -48.78 -34.89
C SER A 19 20.59 -50.24 -34.51
N GLY A 20 19.30 -50.50 -34.21
CA GLY A 20 18.65 -51.81 -34.31
C GLY A 20 17.12 -51.67 -34.46
N CYS A 21 16.59 -52.24 -35.56
CA CYS A 21 15.26 -52.16 -36.16
C CYS A 21 13.98 -52.28 -35.29
N ARG A 22 12.89 -51.71 -35.83
CA ARG A 22 11.47 -51.87 -35.43
C ARG A 22 10.81 -53.13 -36.04
N ALA A 23 9.64 -53.47 -35.45
CA ALA A 23 8.47 -54.20 -35.99
C ALA A 23 8.53 -55.75 -35.80
N ASN A 24 7.48 -56.50 -35.46
CA ASN A 24 6.04 -56.29 -35.21
C ASN A 24 5.45 -57.61 -34.60
N GLU A 25 4.15 -57.61 -34.26
CA GLU A 25 3.23 -58.78 -34.17
C GLU A 25 2.92 -59.46 -32.81
N GLN A 26 1.65 -59.30 -32.39
CA GLN A 26 0.81 -60.13 -31.51
C GLN A 26 0.15 -61.27 -32.32
N PRO A 27 -0.79 -62.10 -31.79
CA PRO A 27 -0.89 -62.85 -30.52
C PRO A 27 -1.23 -64.36 -30.79
N HIS A 28 -1.42 -65.20 -29.75
CA HIS A 28 -2.60 -66.08 -29.56
C HIS A 28 -2.42 -67.14 -28.43
N HIS A 29 -3.51 -67.24 -27.66
CA HIS A 29 -4.00 -68.25 -26.71
C HIS A 29 -3.32 -69.63 -26.60
N GLU A 30 -3.15 -70.08 -25.35
CA GLU A 30 -3.68 -71.38 -24.86
C GLU A 30 -3.67 -71.45 -23.31
N GLN A 31 -4.77 -71.96 -22.75
CA GLN A 31 -5.01 -72.43 -21.36
C GLN A 31 -5.66 -73.83 -21.51
N PRO A 32 -5.85 -74.69 -20.48
CA PRO A 32 -5.42 -74.64 -19.07
C PRO A 32 -4.91 -76.00 -18.51
N THR A 33 -4.37 -76.03 -17.28
CA THR A 33 -4.52 -77.19 -16.37
C THR A 33 -4.52 -76.77 -14.88
N SER A 34 -5.54 -77.25 -14.17
CA SER A 34 -5.77 -77.32 -12.72
C SER A 34 -4.71 -78.21 -12.02
N ALA A 35 -4.43 -78.22 -10.72
CA ALA A 35 -5.13 -77.80 -9.49
C ALA A 35 -4.10 -77.73 -8.34
N SER A 36 -4.32 -76.90 -7.32
CA SER A 36 -4.52 -77.37 -5.93
C SER A 36 -4.85 -76.19 -5.02
N GLN A 37 -5.94 -76.31 -4.27
CA GLN A 37 -6.47 -75.34 -3.33
C GLN A 37 -5.74 -75.43 -1.97
N VAL A 38 -5.38 -74.28 -1.40
CA VAL A 38 -5.12 -74.12 0.04
C VAL A 38 -5.94 -72.91 0.51
N ALA A 39 -6.77 -73.11 1.53
CA ALA A 39 -7.66 -72.10 2.09
C ALA A 39 -6.88 -71.02 2.87
N PRO A 40 -7.27 -69.74 2.83
CA PRO A 40 -6.60 -68.67 3.57
C PRO A 40 -7.08 -68.56 5.03
N SER A 41 -6.15 -68.19 5.90
CA SER A 41 -6.35 -67.79 7.31
C SER A 41 -7.19 -66.50 7.44
N PRO A 42 -7.89 -66.29 8.57
CA PRO A 42 -8.79 -65.14 8.75
C PRO A 42 -8.02 -63.81 8.83
N GLU A 43 -8.55 -62.80 8.14
CA GLU A 43 -8.03 -61.43 8.12
C GLU A 43 -8.10 -60.74 9.49
N PRO A 44 -7.12 -59.89 9.84
CA PRO A 44 -7.21 -59.00 10.98
C PRO A 44 -8.27 -57.90 10.75
N PRO A 45 -8.90 -57.35 11.81
CA PRO A 45 -9.96 -56.37 11.67
C PRO A 45 -9.47 -55.13 10.93
N THR A 46 -10.18 -54.78 9.86
CA THR A 46 -9.99 -53.56 9.07
C THR A 46 -10.13 -52.34 9.98
N SER A 47 -9.03 -51.61 10.17
CA SER A 47 -9.09 -50.23 10.62
C SER A 47 -10.01 -49.44 9.69
N PRO A 48 -10.89 -48.56 10.19
CA PRO A 48 -11.68 -47.69 9.33
C PRO A 48 -10.73 -46.90 8.44
N PRO A 49 -11.13 -46.57 7.19
CA PRO A 49 -10.29 -45.75 6.32
C PRO A 49 -9.95 -44.48 7.10
N ILE A 50 -8.64 -44.25 7.30
CA ILE A 50 -8.15 -42.93 7.66
C ILE A 50 -8.68 -42.03 6.55
N ALA A 51 -9.65 -41.18 6.89
CA ALA A 51 -10.05 -40.11 6.01
C ALA A 51 -8.78 -39.35 5.68
N THR A 52 -8.28 -39.55 4.45
CA THR A 52 -7.35 -38.64 3.83
C THR A 52 -7.96 -37.27 4.03
N ARG A 53 -7.35 -36.44 4.89
CA ARG A 53 -7.64 -35.00 4.93
C ARG A 53 -7.49 -34.55 3.48
N GLU A 54 -8.60 -34.31 2.81
CA GLU A 54 -8.60 -33.50 1.60
C GLU A 54 -7.83 -32.25 1.97
N ALA A 55 -6.66 -32.06 1.34
CA ALA A 55 -5.97 -30.80 1.39
C ALA A 55 -6.98 -29.77 0.90
N ALA A 56 -7.47 -28.93 1.80
CA ALA A 56 -8.51 -27.99 1.48
C ALA A 56 -7.99 -27.08 0.36
N THR A 57 -8.69 -27.07 -0.75
CA THR A 57 -8.30 -26.34 -1.95
C THR A 57 -8.60 -24.86 -1.74
N ALA A 58 -7.66 -24.00 -2.16
CA ALA A 58 -7.92 -22.57 -2.29
C ALA A 58 -9.15 -22.35 -3.19
N GLU A 59 -9.87 -21.25 -2.98
CA GLU A 59 -10.97 -20.88 -3.85
C GLU A 59 -10.43 -20.59 -5.26
N SER A 60 -11.20 -20.91 -6.30
CA SER A 60 -10.78 -20.75 -7.70
C SER A 60 -11.03 -19.35 -8.26
N ALA A 61 -11.83 -18.53 -7.56
CA ALA A 61 -12.14 -17.15 -7.94
C ALA A 61 -12.43 -16.28 -6.71
N LEU A 62 -12.34 -14.96 -6.87
CA LEU A 62 -12.68 -13.98 -5.84
C LEU A 62 -14.11 -14.20 -5.33
N GLY A 63 -15.08 -14.40 -6.22
CA GLY A 63 -16.46 -14.69 -5.84
C GLY A 63 -17.24 -13.48 -5.30
N VAL A 64 -16.76 -12.27 -5.59
CA VAL A 64 -17.46 -11.00 -5.35
C VAL A 64 -18.16 -10.54 -6.63
N VAL A 65 -19.11 -9.62 -6.48
CA VAL A 65 -19.73 -8.92 -7.61
C VAL A 65 -18.89 -7.68 -7.88
N ASP A 66 -18.45 -7.52 -9.13
CA ASP A 66 -17.70 -6.36 -9.63
C ASP A 66 -18.56 -5.67 -10.70
N LEU A 67 -18.72 -4.36 -10.63
CA LEU A 67 -19.59 -3.60 -11.55
C LEU A 67 -18.89 -3.16 -12.84
N GLY A 68 -17.60 -3.47 -12.96
CA GLY A 68 -16.69 -3.05 -14.01
C GLY A 68 -16.86 -3.79 -15.34
N VAL A 69 -15.73 -3.94 -16.05
CA VAL A 69 -15.73 -4.52 -17.40
C VAL A 69 -15.74 -6.06 -17.34
N PHE A 70 -16.23 -6.69 -18.41
CA PHE A 70 -16.13 -8.14 -18.64
C PHE A 70 -16.63 -9.02 -17.46
N GLY A 71 -17.81 -8.72 -16.90
CA GLY A 71 -18.39 -9.52 -15.80
C GLY A 71 -18.58 -11.01 -16.10
N ASP A 72 -18.57 -11.43 -17.37
CA ASP A 72 -18.52 -12.84 -17.76
C ASP A 72 -17.20 -13.55 -17.35
N LEU A 73 -16.17 -12.79 -17.00
CA LEU A 73 -14.86 -13.29 -16.55
C LEU A 73 -14.71 -13.32 -15.03
N ASP A 74 -15.65 -12.79 -14.24
CA ASP A 74 -15.52 -12.69 -12.76
C ASP A 74 -15.23 -14.05 -12.11
N ALA A 75 -15.85 -15.12 -12.60
CA ALA A 75 -15.64 -16.48 -12.12
C ALA A 75 -14.25 -17.08 -12.45
N GLN A 76 -13.40 -16.34 -13.15
CA GLN A 76 -12.02 -16.70 -13.49
C GLN A 76 -10.98 -15.78 -12.84
N VAL A 77 -11.41 -14.67 -12.22
CA VAL A 77 -10.51 -13.74 -11.54
C VAL A 77 -10.12 -14.32 -10.19
N GLN A 78 -8.82 -14.45 -9.95
CA GLN A 78 -8.25 -14.78 -8.66
C GLN A 78 -6.97 -13.97 -8.45
N ILE A 79 -6.76 -13.55 -7.20
CA ILE A 79 -5.58 -12.82 -6.75
C ILE A 79 -4.86 -13.67 -5.70
N GLU A 80 -3.55 -13.78 -5.83
CA GLU A 80 -2.72 -14.45 -4.82
C GLU A 80 -2.21 -13.43 -3.79
N ILE A 81 -2.45 -13.70 -2.50
CA ILE A 81 -1.85 -12.87 -1.45
C ILE A 81 -0.32 -13.09 -1.42
N PRO A 82 0.48 -12.07 -1.06
CA PRO A 82 1.93 -12.24 -0.92
C PRO A 82 2.31 -13.42 -0.03
N ALA A 83 3.25 -14.25 -0.48
CA ALA A 83 3.76 -15.35 0.32
C ALA A 83 4.59 -14.86 1.51
N GLY A 84 4.60 -15.62 2.61
CA GLY A 84 5.42 -15.30 3.78
C GLY A 84 4.89 -14.13 4.63
N LEU A 85 3.60 -13.77 4.48
CA LEU A 85 2.95 -12.87 5.41
C LEU A 85 2.88 -13.51 6.79
N GLU A 86 3.70 -13.00 7.70
CA GLU A 86 3.61 -13.35 9.11
C GLU A 86 2.38 -12.64 9.73
N PRO A 87 1.76 -13.18 10.79
CA PRO A 87 0.59 -12.58 11.47
C PRO A 87 0.82 -11.21 12.15
N SER A 88 1.83 -10.44 11.75
CA SER A 88 2.18 -9.14 12.32
C SER A 88 1.23 -8.01 11.89
N GLU A 89 1.48 -6.81 12.42
CA GLU A 89 0.73 -5.54 12.26
C GLU A 89 0.47 -5.06 10.81
N SER A 90 0.90 -5.81 9.80
CA SER A 90 0.77 -5.48 8.38
C SER A 90 -0.58 -5.87 7.78
N ALA A 91 -1.31 -6.84 8.34
CA ALA A 91 -2.58 -7.33 7.79
C ALA A 91 -3.81 -6.76 8.50
N LEU A 92 -4.75 -6.20 7.74
CA LEU A 92 -6.03 -5.67 8.21
C LEU A 92 -7.17 -6.12 7.28
N GLY A 93 -8.18 -6.78 7.82
CA GLY A 93 -9.45 -7.03 7.17
C GLY A 93 -10.46 -5.93 7.48
N VAL A 94 -10.91 -5.22 6.44
CA VAL A 94 -12.00 -4.25 6.51
C VAL A 94 -13.28 -4.92 6.04
N ILE A 95 -14.25 -5.02 6.92
CA ILE A 95 -15.57 -5.60 6.69
C ILE A 95 -16.47 -4.49 6.14
N ASP A 96 -16.89 -4.63 4.89
CA ASP A 96 -17.97 -3.84 4.34
C ASP A 96 -19.24 -4.69 4.33
N ARG A 97 -20.12 -4.40 5.30
CA ARG A 97 -21.39 -5.10 5.43
C ARG A 97 -22.44 -4.64 4.42
N ALA A 98 -22.30 -3.45 3.85
CA ALA A 98 -23.25 -2.94 2.86
C ALA A 98 -23.11 -3.73 1.55
N HIS A 99 -21.88 -4.07 1.17
CA HIS A 99 -21.56 -4.84 -0.02
C HIS A 99 -21.35 -6.35 0.26
N ALA A 100 -21.44 -6.77 1.53
CA ALA A 100 -21.19 -8.14 1.97
C ALA A 100 -19.82 -8.66 1.55
N ILE A 101 -18.77 -7.85 1.75
CA ILE A 101 -17.39 -8.19 1.43
C ILE A 101 -16.44 -7.90 2.59
N LEU A 102 -15.27 -8.52 2.54
CA LEU A 102 -14.11 -8.19 3.34
C LEU A 102 -12.96 -7.84 2.41
N VAL A 103 -12.33 -6.70 2.62
CA VAL A 103 -11.11 -6.30 1.90
C VAL A 103 -9.91 -6.51 2.81
N LEU A 104 -8.94 -7.30 2.36
CA LEU A 104 -7.65 -7.46 3.01
C LEU A 104 -6.71 -6.36 2.56
N TYR A 105 -6.22 -5.60 3.52
CA TYR A 105 -5.12 -4.65 3.38
C TYR A 105 -3.84 -5.27 3.90
N VAL A 106 -2.77 -5.15 3.13
CA VAL A 106 -1.40 -5.53 3.52
C VAL A 106 -0.52 -4.29 3.42
N ASP A 107 0.14 -3.94 4.53
CA ASP A 107 0.95 -2.72 4.65
C ASP A 107 0.18 -1.47 4.21
N GLY A 108 -1.10 -1.40 4.63
CA GLY A 108 -2.02 -0.30 4.32
C GLY A 108 -2.50 -0.24 2.86
N TRP A 109 -2.32 -1.30 2.07
CA TRP A 109 -2.73 -1.33 0.66
C TRP A 109 -3.76 -2.42 0.38
N PRO A 110 -4.88 -2.10 -0.29
CA PRO A 110 -5.91 -3.09 -0.62
C PRO A 110 -5.29 -4.15 -1.54
N THR A 111 -5.33 -5.40 -1.08
CA THR A 111 -4.59 -6.51 -1.71
C THR A 111 -5.54 -7.55 -2.29
N LYS A 112 -6.64 -7.87 -1.60
CA LYS A 112 -7.61 -8.87 -2.06
C LYS A 112 -8.97 -8.66 -1.40
N VAL A 113 -10.04 -8.96 -2.11
CA VAL A 113 -11.42 -8.89 -1.62
C VAL A 113 -12.05 -10.28 -1.55
N TYR A 114 -12.92 -10.48 -0.56
CA TYR A 114 -13.54 -11.77 -0.23
C TYR A 114 -15.04 -11.59 -0.01
N PRO A 115 -15.89 -12.49 -0.52
CA PRO A 115 -17.32 -12.46 -0.27
C PRO A 115 -17.63 -12.92 1.16
N LEU A 116 -18.48 -12.18 1.85
CA LEU A 116 -19.06 -12.60 3.11
C LEU A 116 -20.32 -13.41 2.87
N LEU A 117 -20.47 -14.48 3.64
CA LEU A 117 -21.63 -15.35 3.56
C LEU A 117 -22.65 -14.98 4.66
N GLU A 118 -23.93 -14.91 4.29
CA GLU A 118 -25.00 -14.77 5.30
C GLU A 118 -25.16 -16.04 6.14
N THR A 119 -25.06 -17.21 5.48
CA THR A 119 -25.22 -18.53 6.09
C THR A 119 -24.21 -19.53 5.54
N GLY A 120 -23.99 -20.63 6.27
CA GLY A 120 -22.95 -21.60 5.92
C GLY A 120 -21.54 -21.06 6.14
N GLY A 121 -20.56 -21.69 5.49
CA GLY A 121 -19.15 -21.29 5.58
C GLY A 121 -18.49 -21.50 6.94
N GLU A 122 -17.22 -21.12 7.00
CA GLU A 122 -16.39 -21.13 8.20
C GLU A 122 -16.41 -19.75 8.85
N VAL A 123 -16.34 -19.68 10.19
CA VAL A 123 -16.42 -18.42 10.93
C VAL A 123 -15.02 -17.91 11.26
N LEU A 124 -14.62 -16.80 10.64
CA LEU A 124 -13.45 -16.04 11.06
C LEU A 124 -13.86 -15.14 12.22
N SER A 125 -13.10 -15.19 13.33
CA SER A 125 -13.34 -14.37 14.51
C SER A 125 -12.04 -13.71 14.96
N ALA A 126 -12.09 -12.40 15.18
CA ALA A 126 -10.99 -11.59 15.70
C ALA A 126 -11.56 -10.59 16.70
N GLY A 127 -11.29 -10.80 18.00
CA GLY A 127 -11.96 -10.06 19.07
C GLY A 127 -13.48 -10.27 19.03
N ASP A 128 -14.24 -9.16 19.05
CA ASP A 128 -15.70 -9.17 18.97
C ASP A 128 -16.22 -9.30 17.53
N GLN A 129 -15.35 -9.18 16.53
CA GLN A 129 -15.73 -9.25 15.12
C GLN A 129 -15.85 -10.70 14.68
N ARG A 130 -16.93 -10.98 13.94
CA ARG A 130 -17.24 -12.31 13.40
C ARG A 130 -17.81 -12.18 12.00
N VAL A 131 -17.21 -12.89 11.06
CA VAL A 131 -17.67 -12.99 9.66
C VAL A 131 -17.65 -14.43 9.20
N ARG A 132 -18.47 -14.74 8.20
CA ARG A 132 -18.52 -16.07 7.58
C ARG A 132 -17.91 -16.01 6.20
N LEU A 133 -17.04 -16.96 5.91
CA LEU A 133 -16.26 -17.03 4.67
C LEU A 133 -16.42 -18.41 4.05
N ARG A 134 -16.13 -18.51 2.75
CA ARG A 134 -15.92 -19.82 2.11
C ARG A 134 -14.73 -20.52 2.77
N ARG A 135 -14.66 -21.84 2.64
CA ARG A 135 -13.66 -22.64 3.37
C ARG A 135 -12.23 -22.28 2.95
N GLY A 136 -11.97 -22.08 1.66
CA GLY A 136 -10.64 -21.69 1.16
C GLY A 136 -10.25 -20.30 1.67
N ASP A 137 -11.15 -19.33 1.57
CA ASP A 137 -10.93 -17.96 2.06
C ASP A 137 -10.64 -17.93 3.57
N HIS A 138 -11.37 -18.71 4.36
CA HIS A 138 -11.13 -18.82 5.80
C HIS A 138 -9.74 -19.39 6.10
N LEU A 139 -9.30 -20.41 5.35
CA LEU A 139 -7.97 -21.00 5.54
C LEU A 139 -6.84 -20.04 5.15
N GLU A 140 -7.08 -19.15 4.19
CA GLU A 140 -6.16 -18.09 3.78
C GLU A 140 -6.10 -16.97 4.84
N LEU A 141 -7.26 -16.51 5.36
CA LEU A 141 -7.34 -15.35 6.25
C LEU A 141 -7.16 -15.67 7.74
N ALA A 142 -7.59 -16.83 8.23
CA ALA A 142 -7.53 -17.16 9.66
C ALA A 142 -6.10 -17.15 10.25
N PRO A 143 -5.04 -17.53 9.51
CA PRO A 143 -3.68 -17.37 9.98
C PRO A 143 -3.26 -15.91 10.14
N LEU A 144 -3.82 -14.98 9.35
CA LEU A 144 -3.43 -13.57 9.26
C LEU A 144 -4.21 -12.67 10.22
N LEU A 145 -5.53 -12.88 10.32
CA LEU A 145 -6.46 -12.01 11.03
C LEU A 145 -6.90 -12.65 12.36
N ARG A 146 -6.00 -12.66 13.35
CA ARG A 146 -6.24 -13.33 14.64
C ARG A 146 -6.55 -12.36 15.76
N ALA A 147 -5.91 -11.21 15.71
CA ALA A 147 -6.00 -10.23 16.77
C ALA A 147 -7.24 -9.37 16.57
N SER A 148 -7.81 -8.90 17.69
CA SER A 148 -9.03 -8.09 17.67
C SER A 148 -8.93 -6.89 16.75
N GLU A 149 -7.70 -6.42 16.52
CA GLU A 149 -7.36 -5.23 15.79
C GLU A 149 -7.26 -5.35 14.29
N GLN A 150 -7.11 -6.58 13.82
CA GLN A 150 -6.92 -6.91 12.42
C GLN A 150 -8.25 -7.10 11.69
N LEU A 151 -9.39 -7.07 12.37
CA LEU A 151 -10.69 -7.18 11.74
C LEU A 151 -11.58 -6.00 12.18
N ARG A 152 -12.04 -5.21 11.22
CA ARG A 152 -12.67 -3.90 11.47
C ARG A 152 -13.86 -3.67 10.56
N ASP A 153 -14.96 -3.15 11.10
CA ASP A 153 -16.06 -2.67 10.26
C ASP A 153 -15.69 -1.34 9.60
N LEU A 154 -16.08 -1.21 8.32
CA LEU A 154 -16.17 0.06 7.63
C LEU A 154 -17.34 0.87 8.22
N ALA A 155 -17.15 2.18 8.39
CA ALA A 155 -18.22 3.04 8.88
C ALA A 155 -19.41 3.04 7.91
N GLN A 156 -20.63 3.12 8.45
CA GLN A 156 -21.83 3.20 7.61
C GLN A 156 -21.78 4.42 6.69
N GLY A 157 -21.89 4.18 5.37
CA GLY A 157 -21.84 5.22 4.35
C GLY A 157 -20.46 5.79 4.06
N ALA A 158 -19.39 5.20 4.62
CA ALA A 158 -18.02 5.46 4.16
C ALA A 158 -17.69 4.54 2.99
N SER A 159 -16.80 5.02 2.12
CA SER A 159 -16.17 4.21 1.08
C SER A 159 -14.91 3.55 1.64
N PRO A 160 -14.52 2.37 1.15
CA PRO A 160 -13.28 1.76 1.55
C PRO A 160 -12.09 2.60 1.02
N PRO A 161 -11.01 2.77 1.81
CA PRO A 161 -9.85 3.54 1.40
C PRO A 161 -9.02 2.78 0.34
N PRO A 162 -8.33 3.45 -0.60
CA PRO A 162 -8.23 4.91 -0.74
C PRO A 162 -9.40 5.56 -1.50
N GLY A 163 -10.36 4.80 -2.02
CA GLY A 163 -11.51 5.28 -2.78
C GLY A 163 -12.27 4.11 -3.40
N ASP A 164 -13.49 4.38 -3.85
CA ASP A 164 -14.41 3.42 -4.48
C ASP A 164 -15.35 4.26 -5.37
N ILE A 165 -14.92 4.48 -6.62
CA ILE A 165 -15.53 5.44 -7.56
C ILE A 165 -16.88 4.93 -8.08
N ASP A 166 -17.02 3.64 -8.34
CA ASP A 166 -18.24 3.04 -8.88
C ASP A 166 -19.19 2.50 -7.79
N GLY A 167 -18.72 2.41 -6.55
CA GLY A 167 -19.52 2.17 -5.36
C GLY A 167 -19.86 0.69 -5.17
N ASP A 168 -19.02 -0.22 -5.64
CA ASP A 168 -19.21 -1.66 -5.48
C ASP A 168 -18.54 -2.23 -4.20
N GLY A 169 -17.81 -1.38 -3.47
CA GLY A 169 -17.09 -1.72 -2.24
C GLY A 169 -15.66 -2.23 -2.47
N ILE A 170 -15.20 -2.33 -3.72
CA ILE A 170 -13.82 -2.69 -4.05
C ILE A 170 -12.99 -1.39 -4.14
N PRO A 171 -11.86 -1.27 -3.41
CA PRO A 171 -11.06 -0.06 -3.51
C PRO A 171 -10.48 0.17 -4.90
N ASP A 172 -10.48 1.42 -5.40
CA ASP A 172 -10.07 1.77 -6.77
C ASP A 172 -8.74 1.11 -7.23
N PRO A 173 -7.66 1.07 -6.42
CA PRO A 173 -6.42 0.43 -6.89
C PRO A 173 -6.54 -1.08 -7.07
N LEU A 174 -7.32 -1.76 -6.22
CA LEU A 174 -7.58 -3.19 -6.31
C LEU A 174 -8.51 -3.49 -7.49
N ASP A 175 -9.49 -2.62 -7.71
CA ASP A 175 -10.43 -2.72 -8.81
C ASP A 175 -9.73 -2.54 -10.18
N ILE A 176 -8.81 -1.57 -10.29
CA ILE A 176 -7.95 -1.41 -11.48
C ILE A 176 -7.13 -2.68 -11.76
N ASP A 177 -6.60 -3.34 -10.72
CA ASP A 177 -5.87 -4.61 -10.85
C ASP A 177 -6.80 -5.76 -11.30
N ILE A 178 -8.01 -5.85 -10.76
CA ILE A 178 -9.04 -6.78 -11.24
C ILE A 178 -9.32 -6.54 -12.73
N GLY A 179 -9.46 -5.29 -13.16
CA GLY A 179 -9.57 -4.91 -14.57
C GLY A 179 -8.35 -5.35 -15.42
N ALA A 180 -7.13 -5.22 -14.89
CA ALA A 180 -5.91 -5.70 -15.53
C ALA A 180 -5.88 -7.24 -15.68
N ILE A 181 -6.39 -7.97 -14.68
CA ILE A 181 -6.55 -9.42 -14.73
C ILE A 181 -7.59 -9.81 -15.78
N LYS A 182 -8.77 -9.17 -15.77
CA LYS A 182 -9.85 -9.43 -16.74
C LYS A 182 -9.42 -9.14 -18.18
N THR A 183 -8.71 -8.05 -18.42
CA THR A 183 -8.17 -7.72 -19.76
C THR A 183 -7.15 -8.75 -20.24
N THR A 184 -6.32 -9.28 -19.34
CA THR A 184 -5.38 -10.37 -19.64
C THR A 184 -6.10 -11.70 -19.89
N LEU A 185 -7.12 -12.05 -19.08
CA LEU A 185 -7.95 -13.24 -19.29
C LEU A 185 -8.69 -13.18 -20.62
N ASN A 186 -9.16 -11.99 -21.02
CA ASN A 186 -9.76 -11.75 -22.32
C ASN A 186 -8.77 -11.94 -23.48
N GLY A 187 -7.49 -11.61 -23.28
CA GLY A 187 -6.42 -11.92 -24.24
C GLY A 187 -6.58 -11.25 -25.60
N ALA A 188 -7.01 -9.98 -25.63
CA ALA A 188 -7.24 -9.24 -26.87
C ALA A 188 -5.98 -9.22 -27.75
N SER A 189 -6.13 -9.45 -29.04
CA SER A 189 -5.04 -9.43 -30.03
C SER A 189 -4.57 -8.00 -30.26
N TYR A 190 -3.27 -7.81 -30.46
CA TYR A 190 -2.73 -6.50 -30.80
C TYR A 190 -3.33 -5.96 -32.09
N ASP A 191 -4.02 -4.82 -32.01
CA ASP A 191 -4.49 -4.06 -33.16
C ASP A 191 -4.64 -2.56 -32.80
N GLN A 192 -3.83 -1.73 -33.45
CA GLN A 192 -3.79 -0.27 -33.28
C GLN A 192 -4.59 0.49 -34.36
N SER A 193 -5.39 -0.22 -35.15
CA SER A 193 -6.20 0.38 -36.21
C SER A 193 -7.19 1.42 -35.65
N TYR A 194 -7.46 2.43 -36.47
CA TYR A 194 -8.45 3.45 -36.13
C TYR A 194 -9.86 2.86 -36.17
N VAL A 195 -10.66 3.18 -35.15
CA VAL A 195 -12.08 2.82 -35.04
C VAL A 195 -12.83 4.05 -34.55
N THR A 196 -14.02 4.30 -35.09
CA THR A 196 -14.93 5.32 -34.53
C THR A 196 -15.64 4.73 -33.32
N LEU A 197 -15.63 5.46 -32.21
CA LEU A 197 -16.13 5.00 -30.93
C LEU A 197 -17.37 5.79 -30.51
N PRO A 198 -18.31 5.18 -29.76
CA PRO A 198 -19.30 5.97 -29.05
C PRO A 198 -18.61 6.84 -27.99
N TYR A 199 -19.31 7.90 -27.58
CA TYR A 199 -18.85 8.80 -26.52
C TYR A 199 -20.05 9.21 -25.65
N PRO A 200 -19.94 9.16 -24.30
CA PRO A 200 -18.82 8.60 -23.53
C PRO A 200 -18.80 7.05 -23.55
N ASN A 201 -17.83 6.45 -22.84
CA ASN A 201 -17.65 5.00 -22.68
C ASN A 201 -17.40 4.20 -23.96
N GLY A 202 -16.77 4.82 -24.94
CA GLY A 202 -16.24 4.16 -26.13
C GLY A 202 -15.19 3.11 -25.80
N ASP A 203 -15.27 1.97 -26.49
CA ASP A 203 -14.26 0.93 -26.47
C ASP A 203 -14.13 0.31 -27.86
N VAL A 204 -12.92 -0.13 -28.19
CA VAL A 204 -12.69 -0.96 -29.38
C VAL A 204 -13.33 -2.33 -29.21
N PRO A 205 -13.56 -3.08 -30.30
CA PRO A 205 -14.02 -4.46 -30.20
C PRO A 205 -13.19 -5.26 -29.19
N ARG A 206 -13.87 -6.08 -28.38
CA ARG A 206 -13.31 -6.74 -27.20
C ARG A 206 -12.08 -7.61 -27.53
N GLU A 207 -12.05 -8.22 -28.70
CA GLU A 207 -10.99 -9.07 -29.22
C GLU A 207 -9.75 -8.29 -29.71
N LEU A 208 -9.84 -6.96 -29.78
CA LEU A 208 -8.78 -6.06 -30.22
C LEU A 208 -8.28 -5.20 -29.07
N GLY A 209 -7.03 -4.76 -29.17
CA GLY A 209 -6.49 -3.73 -28.30
C GLY A 209 -5.04 -3.38 -28.59
N ALA A 210 -4.63 -2.21 -28.13
CA ALA A 210 -3.25 -1.79 -27.96
C ALA A 210 -2.97 -1.60 -26.45
N CYS A 211 -1.73 -1.23 -26.12
CA CYS A 211 -1.35 -0.98 -24.73
C CYS A 211 -2.24 0.03 -24.01
N THR A 212 -2.70 1.07 -24.70
CA THR A 212 -3.63 2.07 -24.17
C THR A 212 -5.03 1.52 -23.90
N ASP A 213 -5.51 0.58 -24.71
CA ASP A 213 -6.83 -0.05 -24.51
C ASP A 213 -6.86 -0.95 -23.27
N VAL A 214 -5.70 -1.52 -22.88
CA VAL A 214 -5.55 -2.20 -21.57
C VAL A 214 -5.78 -1.21 -20.43
N ILE A 215 -5.21 0.00 -20.51
CA ILE A 215 -5.38 1.03 -19.49
C ILE A 215 -6.83 1.50 -19.43
N VAL A 216 -7.44 1.78 -20.59
CA VAL A 216 -8.84 2.22 -20.69
C VAL A 216 -9.77 1.21 -20.02
N ARG A 217 -9.60 -0.08 -20.31
CA ARG A 217 -10.44 -1.15 -19.75
C ARG A 217 -10.16 -1.40 -18.27
N ALA A 218 -8.90 -1.35 -17.84
CA ALA A 218 -8.55 -1.51 -16.43
C ALA A 218 -9.11 -0.37 -15.57
N LEU A 219 -8.94 0.88 -16.01
CA LEU A 219 -9.51 2.06 -15.31
C LEU A 219 -11.04 2.06 -15.34
N ARG A 220 -11.64 1.62 -16.45
CA ARG A 220 -13.10 1.49 -16.55
C ARG A 220 -13.67 0.42 -15.62
N ASN A 221 -12.86 -0.58 -15.21
CA ASN A 221 -13.30 -1.54 -14.19
C ASN A 221 -13.65 -0.78 -12.89
N ALA A 222 -12.76 0.12 -12.47
CA ALA A 222 -12.96 1.04 -11.34
C ALA A 222 -13.83 2.28 -11.66
N GLY A 223 -14.70 2.20 -12.65
CA GLY A 223 -15.62 3.30 -13.01
C GLY A 223 -14.99 4.54 -13.68
N ILE A 224 -13.70 4.54 -14.01
CA ILE A 224 -13.02 5.69 -14.63
C ILE A 224 -13.13 5.62 -16.17
N ASP A 225 -13.93 6.51 -16.77
CA ASP A 225 -13.99 6.64 -18.23
C ASP A 225 -12.87 7.54 -18.78
N LEU A 226 -11.70 6.94 -19.02
CA LEU A 226 -10.52 7.65 -19.52
C LEU A 226 -10.75 8.36 -20.88
N GLN A 227 -11.70 7.89 -21.69
CA GLN A 227 -12.09 8.57 -22.92
C GLN A 227 -12.69 9.95 -22.62
N ALA A 228 -13.70 10.00 -21.74
CA ALA A 228 -14.35 11.24 -21.31
C ALA A 228 -13.39 12.15 -20.57
N GLU A 229 -12.68 11.64 -19.57
CA GLU A 229 -11.75 12.39 -18.74
C GLU A 229 -10.68 13.12 -19.57
N LEU A 230 -10.07 12.41 -20.54
CA LEU A 230 -9.06 13.02 -21.39
C LEU A 230 -9.69 14.03 -22.37
N HIS A 231 -10.81 13.68 -23.01
CA HIS A 231 -11.45 14.56 -23.99
C HIS A 231 -11.84 15.91 -23.36
N GLU A 232 -12.45 15.86 -22.18
CA GLU A 232 -12.86 17.06 -21.44
C GLU A 232 -11.65 17.87 -20.94
N ASP A 233 -10.58 17.21 -20.51
CA ASP A 233 -9.37 17.91 -20.08
C ASP A 233 -8.64 18.58 -21.25
N ILE A 234 -8.57 17.95 -22.43
CA ILE A 234 -8.05 18.57 -23.66
C ILE A 234 -8.87 19.82 -24.00
N ALA A 235 -10.21 19.73 -23.94
CA ALA A 235 -11.09 20.87 -24.22
C ALA A 235 -10.87 22.02 -23.23
N ARG A 236 -10.64 21.69 -21.95
CA ARG A 236 -10.42 22.67 -20.86
C ARG A 236 -9.02 23.29 -20.88
N ALA A 237 -8.00 22.53 -21.25
CA ALA A 237 -6.60 22.91 -21.16
C ALA A 237 -5.77 22.48 -22.39
N PRO A 238 -6.11 22.95 -23.61
CA PRO A 238 -5.49 22.47 -24.86
C PRO A 238 -3.96 22.72 -24.91
N HIS A 239 -3.47 23.75 -24.21
CA HIS A 239 -2.04 24.06 -24.12
C HIS A 239 -1.20 22.96 -23.47
N ARG A 240 -1.81 22.08 -22.67
CA ARG A 240 -1.15 20.90 -22.07
C ARG A 240 -0.88 19.80 -23.11
N TYR A 241 -1.59 19.84 -24.24
CA TYR A 241 -1.58 18.84 -25.30
C TYR A 241 -1.10 19.43 -26.63
N PRO A 242 0.15 19.91 -26.72
CA PRO A 242 0.65 20.57 -27.94
C PRO A 242 0.69 19.64 -29.17
N MET A 243 0.54 18.32 -28.98
CA MET A 243 0.44 17.33 -30.06
C MET A 243 -0.98 17.16 -30.61
N VAL A 244 -2.00 17.69 -29.94
CA VAL A 244 -3.41 17.56 -30.35
C VAL A 244 -3.84 18.85 -31.05
N GLU A 245 -3.95 18.79 -32.38
CA GLU A 245 -4.43 19.93 -33.18
C GLU A 245 -5.93 20.18 -32.99
N ARG A 246 -6.71 19.09 -32.92
CA ARG A 246 -8.15 19.10 -32.67
C ARG A 246 -8.51 17.88 -31.83
N ALA A 247 -9.20 18.11 -30.72
CA ALA A 247 -9.68 17.05 -29.85
C ALA A 247 -10.53 16.03 -30.65
N ASN A 248 -10.28 14.75 -30.40
CA ASN A 248 -10.95 13.63 -31.02
C ASN A 248 -11.20 12.53 -29.97
N ASP A 249 -12.46 12.39 -29.58
CA ASP A 249 -13.01 11.39 -28.67
C ASP A 249 -12.81 9.94 -29.15
N ASP A 250 -12.61 9.71 -30.45
CA ASP A 250 -12.34 8.36 -30.99
C ASP A 250 -10.93 7.83 -30.66
N ILE A 251 -9.92 8.70 -30.52
CA ILE A 251 -8.52 8.28 -30.64
C ILE A 251 -7.55 8.90 -29.64
N ASP A 252 -7.85 10.04 -29.04
CA ASP A 252 -6.86 10.74 -28.21
C ASP A 252 -6.48 9.93 -26.96
N HIS A 253 -7.43 9.23 -26.36
CA HIS A 253 -7.20 8.34 -25.20
C HIS A 253 -6.47 7.04 -25.58
N ARG A 254 -6.38 6.72 -26.87
CA ARG A 254 -5.65 5.56 -27.37
C ARG A 254 -4.20 5.87 -27.72
N ARG A 255 -3.67 7.05 -27.36
CA ARG A 255 -2.29 7.48 -27.66
C ARG A 255 -1.48 7.71 -26.38
N VAL A 256 -0.40 6.94 -26.18
CA VAL A 256 0.49 7.06 -25.00
C VAL A 256 0.96 8.49 -24.76
N ARG A 257 1.42 9.19 -25.81
CA ARG A 257 1.89 10.58 -25.69
C ARG A 257 0.80 11.56 -25.28
N THR A 258 -0.47 11.29 -25.61
CA THR A 258 -1.60 12.13 -25.23
C THR A 258 -2.10 11.80 -23.83
N LEU A 259 -1.96 10.55 -23.36
CA LEU A 259 -2.29 10.18 -21.99
C LEU A 259 -1.34 10.79 -20.95
N LEU A 260 -0.04 10.86 -21.24
CA LEU A 260 0.96 11.28 -20.26
C LEU A 260 0.68 12.65 -19.60
N PRO A 261 0.33 13.72 -20.33
CA PRO A 261 0.00 15.00 -19.69
C PRO A 261 -1.24 14.94 -18.79
N TRP A 262 -2.21 14.07 -19.09
CA TRP A 262 -3.39 13.88 -18.24
C TRP A 262 -3.01 13.23 -16.92
N PHE A 263 -2.25 12.12 -16.96
CA PHE A 263 -1.77 11.47 -15.74
C PHE A 263 -0.91 12.40 -14.88
N ARG A 264 -0.03 13.21 -15.48
CA ARG A 264 0.76 14.23 -14.76
C ARG A 264 -0.09 15.30 -14.09
N ALA A 265 -1.28 15.57 -14.60
CA ALA A 265 -2.17 16.60 -14.07
C ALA A 265 -3.13 16.06 -13.00
N HIS A 266 -3.54 14.79 -13.11
CA HIS A 266 -4.67 14.25 -12.35
C HIS A 266 -4.32 13.08 -11.43
N TRP A 267 -3.18 12.40 -11.64
CA TRP A 267 -2.78 11.25 -10.84
C TRP A 267 -1.56 11.53 -9.98
N THR A 268 -1.37 10.71 -8.93
CA THR A 268 -0.22 10.84 -8.03
C THR A 268 1.02 10.29 -8.71
N ALA A 269 1.95 11.17 -9.09
CA ALA A 269 3.25 10.77 -9.62
C ALA A 269 4.10 10.09 -8.53
N LEU A 270 4.70 8.95 -8.85
CA LEU A 270 5.55 8.19 -7.94
C LEU A 270 7.03 8.41 -8.26
N ASP A 271 7.84 8.61 -7.22
CA ASP A 271 9.29 8.65 -7.38
C ASP A 271 9.94 7.26 -7.25
N ALA A 272 11.26 7.20 -7.44
CA ALA A 272 12.03 5.95 -7.40
C ALA A 272 12.09 5.28 -6.01
N THR A 273 11.77 6.01 -4.93
CA THR A 273 11.79 5.49 -3.55
C THR A 273 10.52 4.73 -3.20
N GLN A 274 9.42 5.00 -3.90
CA GLN A 274 8.16 4.32 -3.69
C GLN A 274 8.14 3.01 -4.50
N PRO A 275 7.89 1.83 -3.90
CA PRO A 275 7.80 0.59 -4.66
C PRO A 275 6.52 0.55 -5.53
N PRO A 276 6.56 -0.12 -6.69
CA PRO A 276 5.37 -0.36 -7.50
C PRO A 276 4.37 -1.24 -6.73
N ARG A 277 3.09 -0.97 -6.89
CA ARG A 277 1.99 -1.75 -6.30
C ARG A 277 0.96 -2.11 -7.39
N PRO A 278 0.21 -3.22 -7.23
CA PRO A 278 -0.90 -3.53 -8.12
C PRO A 278 -1.86 -2.34 -8.26
N GLY A 279 -2.31 -2.07 -9.48
CA GLY A 279 -3.12 -0.90 -9.85
C GLY A 279 -2.31 0.35 -10.27
N ASP A 280 -0.98 0.37 -10.06
CA ASP A 280 -0.13 1.46 -10.56
C ASP A 280 -0.06 1.45 -12.10
N VAL A 281 -0.08 2.62 -12.73
CA VAL A 281 0.10 2.79 -14.19
C VAL A 281 1.53 3.24 -14.47
N ILE A 282 2.19 2.56 -15.41
CA ILE A 282 3.59 2.85 -15.78
C ILE A 282 3.73 3.18 -17.26
N PHE A 283 4.55 4.19 -17.55
CA PHE A 283 4.91 4.61 -18.90
C PHE A 283 6.34 4.17 -19.22
N MET A 284 6.54 3.62 -20.40
CA MET A 284 7.78 2.92 -20.78
C MET A 284 8.32 3.44 -22.12
N GLU A 285 9.64 3.52 -22.20
CA GLU A 285 10.38 3.76 -23.46
C GLU A 285 10.89 2.40 -23.98
N THR A 286 10.33 1.95 -25.10
CA THR A 286 10.72 0.69 -25.76
C THR A 286 11.54 0.94 -27.01
N ILE A 287 11.51 2.16 -27.55
CA ILE A 287 12.20 2.53 -28.79
C ILE A 287 13.42 3.39 -28.47
N ALA A 288 14.60 2.78 -28.38
CA ALA A 288 15.86 3.47 -28.06
C ALA A 288 16.23 4.67 -28.97
N SER A 289 15.66 4.76 -30.18
CA SER A 289 15.89 5.86 -31.11
C SER A 289 14.95 7.05 -30.92
N ARG A 290 13.97 6.96 -30.02
CA ARG A 290 12.96 7.99 -29.77
C ARG A 290 12.85 8.23 -28.27
N LYS A 291 13.13 9.47 -27.85
CA LYS A 291 12.94 9.88 -26.46
C LYS A 291 11.46 10.03 -26.10
N GLY A 292 11.12 9.58 -24.91
CA GLY A 292 9.80 9.70 -24.28
C GLY A 292 8.96 8.42 -24.44
N PRO A 293 7.99 8.20 -23.54
CA PRO A 293 7.29 6.93 -23.50
C PRO A 293 6.47 6.68 -24.76
N ASP A 294 6.62 5.46 -25.26
CA ASP A 294 5.90 4.92 -26.41
C ASP A 294 5.00 3.73 -26.02
N HIS A 295 5.16 3.20 -24.81
CA HIS A 295 4.38 2.10 -24.27
C HIS A 295 3.83 2.42 -22.88
N ILE A 296 2.77 1.71 -22.47
CA ILE A 296 2.08 1.90 -21.19
C ILE A 296 1.55 0.56 -20.68
N GLY A 297 1.43 0.40 -19.36
CA GLY A 297 0.86 -0.81 -18.76
C GLY A 297 0.36 -0.58 -17.33
N VAL A 298 -0.37 -1.56 -16.81
CA VAL A 298 -0.81 -1.60 -15.40
C VAL A 298 0.03 -2.64 -14.66
N VAL A 299 0.62 -2.27 -13.53
CA VAL A 299 1.25 -3.22 -12.62
C VAL A 299 0.14 -4.07 -11.99
N GLY A 300 0.23 -5.39 -12.05
CA GLY A 300 -0.76 -6.26 -11.40
C GLY A 300 -0.19 -7.11 -10.28
N ASP A 301 -1.03 -7.95 -9.69
CA ASP A 301 -0.70 -8.83 -8.55
C ASP A 301 0.35 -9.90 -8.86
N ARG A 302 0.40 -10.38 -10.11
CA ARG A 302 1.24 -11.52 -10.51
C ARG A 302 2.72 -11.20 -10.38
N ARG A 303 3.51 -12.22 -10.04
CA ARG A 303 4.96 -12.10 -9.87
C ARG A 303 5.75 -12.99 -10.82
N ALA A 304 6.88 -12.46 -11.26
CA ALA A 304 7.96 -13.17 -11.92
C ALA A 304 8.62 -14.17 -10.96
N THR A 305 9.49 -15.02 -11.51
CA THR A 305 10.25 -16.01 -10.70
C THR A 305 11.19 -15.33 -9.68
N ASP A 306 11.66 -14.12 -9.98
CA ASP A 306 12.51 -13.32 -9.10
C ASP A 306 11.72 -12.46 -8.09
N GLY A 307 10.39 -12.56 -8.08
CA GLY A 307 9.49 -11.85 -7.18
C GLY A 307 9.07 -10.45 -7.66
N GLN A 308 9.57 -9.95 -8.79
CA GLN A 308 9.11 -8.68 -9.37
C GLN A 308 7.65 -8.77 -9.83
N LEU A 309 6.88 -7.69 -9.69
CA LEU A 309 5.52 -7.63 -10.20
C LEU A 309 5.52 -7.61 -11.74
N LEU A 310 4.51 -8.25 -12.32
CA LEU A 310 4.28 -8.27 -13.76
C LEU A 310 3.41 -7.09 -14.18
N VAL A 311 3.49 -6.75 -15.46
CA VAL A 311 2.77 -5.63 -16.06
C VAL A 311 1.77 -6.14 -17.10
N ALA A 312 0.48 -5.92 -16.85
CA ALA A 312 -0.57 -6.13 -17.84
C ALA A 312 -0.44 -5.10 -18.96
N ASN A 313 -0.27 -5.58 -20.19
CA ASN A 313 -0.09 -4.74 -21.36
C ASN A 313 -0.42 -5.51 -22.64
N ASN A 314 -0.44 -4.80 -23.76
CA ASN A 314 -0.51 -5.42 -25.09
C ASN A 314 0.63 -4.87 -25.95
N TRP A 315 1.60 -5.74 -26.26
CA TRP A 315 2.95 -5.34 -26.67
C TRP A 315 3.07 -4.89 -28.13
N THR A 316 2.88 -5.78 -29.10
CA THR A 316 3.04 -5.48 -30.53
C THR A 316 2.37 -6.53 -31.42
N ASP A 317 2.47 -6.38 -32.74
CA ASP A 317 1.91 -7.29 -33.74
C ASP A 317 2.28 -8.76 -33.42
N GLY A 318 1.26 -9.62 -33.37
CA GLY A 318 1.40 -11.05 -33.05
C GLY A 318 1.35 -11.38 -31.56
N TYR A 319 1.26 -10.38 -30.67
CA TYR A 319 1.00 -10.57 -29.25
C TYR A 319 -0.48 -10.43 -28.91
N GLN A 320 -0.82 -10.94 -27.73
CA GLN A 320 -2.10 -10.74 -27.07
C GLN A 320 -1.86 -10.05 -25.73
N THR A 321 -2.92 -9.42 -25.21
CA THR A 321 -2.90 -8.80 -23.88
C THR A 321 -2.48 -9.83 -22.85
N SER A 322 -1.41 -9.53 -22.11
CA SER A 322 -0.87 -10.45 -21.10
C SER A 322 -0.05 -9.73 -20.03
N PHE A 323 0.20 -10.43 -18.94
CA PHE A 323 1.17 -10.04 -17.92
C PHE A 323 2.59 -10.37 -18.41
N MET A 324 3.48 -9.38 -18.38
CA MET A 324 4.87 -9.52 -18.83
C MET A 324 5.88 -8.99 -17.80
N GLU A 325 7.07 -9.57 -17.78
CA GLU A 325 8.22 -9.12 -16.97
C GLU A 325 8.84 -7.87 -17.60
N LEU A 326 8.32 -6.68 -17.30
CA LEU A 326 8.80 -5.43 -17.92
C LEU A 326 9.61 -4.53 -16.98
N LEU A 327 9.29 -4.50 -15.68
CA LEU A 327 9.88 -3.57 -14.71
C LEU A 327 11.41 -3.65 -14.60
N GLY A 328 11.98 -4.84 -14.79
CA GLY A 328 13.43 -5.06 -14.76
C GLY A 328 14.13 -4.95 -16.12
N HIS A 329 13.39 -4.80 -17.21
CA HIS A 329 13.91 -4.96 -18.58
C HIS A 329 13.66 -3.76 -19.50
N VAL A 330 12.66 -2.93 -19.19
CA VAL A 330 12.25 -1.78 -19.99
C VAL A 330 12.41 -0.52 -19.16
N GLU A 331 12.87 0.57 -19.78
CA GLU A 331 13.02 1.85 -19.10
C GLU A 331 11.64 2.42 -18.74
N VAL A 332 11.33 2.46 -17.44
CA VAL A 332 10.14 3.14 -16.92
C VAL A 332 10.45 4.63 -16.77
N THR A 333 9.71 5.45 -17.51
CA THR A 333 9.92 6.90 -17.60
C THR A 333 9.04 7.69 -16.63
N ASP A 334 7.80 7.25 -16.44
CA ASP A 334 6.85 7.85 -15.50
C ASP A 334 6.02 6.75 -14.82
N ARG A 335 5.62 6.99 -13.57
CA ARG A 335 4.81 6.09 -12.75
C ARG A 335 3.72 6.86 -12.06
N PHE A 336 2.51 6.33 -12.08
CA PHE A 336 1.34 6.99 -11.51
C PHE A 336 0.51 6.02 -10.68
N ARG A 337 -0.08 6.56 -9.61
CA ARG A 337 -1.06 5.88 -8.76
C ARG A 337 -2.36 6.66 -8.75
N VAL A 338 -3.47 5.94 -8.74
CA VAL A 338 -4.80 6.52 -8.60
C VAL A 338 -4.82 7.41 -7.34
N PRO A 339 -5.24 8.68 -7.45
CA PRO A 339 -5.32 9.54 -6.28
C PRO A 339 -6.38 9.01 -5.31
N PRO A 340 -6.18 9.13 -3.99
CA PRO A 340 -7.23 8.81 -3.04
C PRO A 340 -8.44 9.72 -3.27
N SER A 341 -9.63 9.17 -3.04
CA SER A 341 -10.88 9.92 -2.93
C SER A 341 -10.72 11.11 -1.96
N PRO A 342 -11.42 12.25 -2.17
CA PRO A 342 -11.23 13.47 -1.37
C PRO A 342 -11.34 13.29 0.15
N GLU A 343 -12.19 12.38 0.60
CA GLU A 343 -12.38 12.00 2.00
C GLU A 343 -11.16 11.27 2.60
N HIS A 344 -10.33 10.66 1.75
CA HIS A 344 -9.11 9.92 2.10
C HIS A 344 -7.83 10.62 1.64
N ALA A 345 -7.95 11.77 0.96
CA ALA A 345 -6.82 12.56 0.44
C ALA A 345 -6.09 13.39 1.51
N GLY A 346 -6.65 13.46 2.73
CA GLY A 346 -6.02 14.13 3.86
C GLY A 346 -4.86 13.33 4.46
N PRO A 347 -4.00 13.98 5.28
CA PRO A 347 -2.89 13.32 5.97
C PRO A 347 -3.31 12.34 7.08
N ILE A 348 -4.61 12.30 7.41
CA ILE A 348 -5.16 11.37 8.41
C ILE A 348 -5.95 10.31 7.65
N ALA A 349 -5.31 9.17 7.40
CA ALA A 349 -5.91 8.07 6.66
C ALA A 349 -7.14 7.49 7.40
N ALA A 350 -8.05 6.83 6.69
CA ALA A 350 -9.32 6.30 7.23
C ALA A 350 -9.14 5.19 8.28
N GLU A 351 -7.99 4.54 8.28
CA GLU A 351 -7.63 3.42 9.14
C GLU A 351 -7.11 3.89 10.50
N VAL A 352 -6.63 5.14 10.60
CA VAL A 352 -6.08 5.70 11.84
C VAL A 352 -7.15 5.68 12.93
N ARG A 353 -6.98 4.88 13.98
CA ARG A 353 -8.00 4.77 15.05
C ARG A 353 -7.76 5.67 16.24
N GLN A 354 -6.54 6.14 16.45
CA GLN A 354 -6.16 6.96 17.58
C GLN A 354 -5.46 8.24 17.11
N LEU A 355 -5.89 9.36 17.69
CA LEU A 355 -5.37 10.68 17.37
C LEU A 355 -5.13 11.44 18.67
N LEU A 356 -3.91 11.94 18.86
CA LEU A 356 -3.60 12.94 19.88
C LEU A 356 -3.66 14.32 19.23
N MET A 357 -4.59 15.16 19.68
CA MET A 357 -4.73 16.53 19.20
C MET A 357 -3.98 17.45 20.15
N VAL A 358 -2.84 18.01 19.73
CA VAL A 358 -2.13 19.10 20.41
C VAL A 358 -2.56 20.41 19.80
N ARG A 359 -3.18 21.27 20.61
CA ARG A 359 -3.64 22.61 20.25
C ARG A 359 -2.80 23.65 20.97
N GLY A 360 -1.90 24.31 20.25
CA GLY A 360 -1.23 25.53 20.73
C GLY A 360 -2.19 26.71 20.70
N ASP A 361 -2.03 27.65 21.63
CA ASP A 361 -2.89 28.84 21.68
C ASP A 361 -2.72 29.69 20.40
N ASP A 362 -1.47 29.90 19.99
CA ASP A 362 -1.11 30.54 18.72
C ASP A 362 0.28 30.04 18.23
N TRP A 363 0.85 30.70 17.21
CA TRP A 363 2.12 30.31 16.61
C TRP A 363 3.34 30.55 17.49
N ASP A 364 3.28 31.49 18.42
CA ASP A 364 4.41 31.96 19.22
C ASP A 364 4.25 31.64 20.72
N SER A 365 3.06 31.21 21.14
CA SER A 365 2.78 30.72 22.49
C SER A 365 3.40 29.34 22.72
N PHE A 366 4.00 29.16 23.89
CA PHE A 366 4.43 27.85 24.36
C PHE A 366 3.35 27.12 25.17
N HIS A 367 2.19 27.73 25.43
CA HIS A 367 1.08 27.08 26.11
C HIS A 367 0.12 26.43 25.12
N GLY A 368 -0.54 25.36 25.56
CA GLY A 368 -1.59 24.70 24.81
C GLY A 368 -2.25 23.58 25.59
N HIS A 369 -3.08 22.82 24.89
CA HIS A 369 -3.79 21.66 25.44
C HIS A 369 -3.68 20.47 24.51
N ALA A 370 -3.69 19.27 25.08
CA ALA A 370 -3.80 18.02 24.34
C ALA A 370 -5.12 17.30 24.64
N GLN A 371 -5.70 16.65 23.63
CA GLN A 371 -6.91 15.82 23.75
C GLN A 371 -6.74 14.52 22.96
N ARG A 372 -7.07 13.40 23.59
CA ARG A 372 -7.10 12.08 22.94
C ARG A 372 -8.43 11.88 22.22
N TYR A 373 -8.38 11.32 21.02
CA TYR A 373 -9.55 10.91 20.22
C TYR A 373 -9.39 9.49 19.73
N GLN A 374 -10.51 8.78 19.64
CA GLN A 374 -10.58 7.42 19.09
C GLN A 374 -11.81 7.25 18.21
N ARG A 375 -11.74 6.40 17.18
CA ARG A 375 -12.90 5.92 16.41
C ARG A 375 -12.94 4.39 16.37
N ASP A 376 -14.14 3.84 16.25
CA ASP A 376 -14.37 2.39 16.36
C ASP A 376 -14.42 1.65 15.02
N THR A 377 -14.62 2.38 13.93
CA THR A 377 -14.72 1.86 12.56
C THR A 377 -13.78 2.63 11.64
N VAL A 378 -13.35 2.00 10.54
CA VAL A 378 -12.57 2.67 9.49
C VAL A 378 -13.42 3.80 8.91
N GLY A 379 -12.87 5.00 8.79
CA GLY A 379 -13.59 6.20 8.33
C GLY A 379 -14.63 6.75 9.31
N GLY A 380 -14.80 6.16 10.49
CA GLY A 380 -15.83 6.54 11.46
C GLY A 380 -15.59 7.89 12.17
N PRO A 381 -16.59 8.40 12.91
CA PRO A 381 -16.48 9.66 13.63
C PRO A 381 -15.52 9.55 14.83
N TRP A 382 -14.81 10.65 15.10
CA TRP A 382 -13.95 10.76 16.28
C TRP A 382 -14.75 10.95 17.56
N ARG A 383 -14.36 10.22 18.61
CA ARG A 383 -14.85 10.35 19.98
C ARG A 383 -13.71 10.75 20.91
N ALA A 384 -13.91 11.78 21.72
CA ALA A 384 -12.94 12.19 22.74
C ALA A 384 -12.78 11.09 23.82
N VAL A 385 -11.54 10.88 24.28
CA VAL A 385 -11.18 9.92 25.33
C VAL A 385 -10.56 10.65 26.53
N GLY A 386 -11.33 10.71 27.61
CA GLY A 386 -10.97 11.49 28.80
C GLY A 386 -10.98 13.00 28.54
N ASP A 387 -10.59 13.77 29.56
CA ASP A 387 -10.54 15.22 29.49
C ASP A 387 -9.28 15.72 28.75
N ALA A 388 -9.37 16.93 28.20
CA ALA A 388 -8.21 17.65 27.69
C ALA A 388 -7.28 18.03 28.85
N PHE A 389 -5.98 18.04 28.60
CA PHE A 389 -4.96 18.36 29.60
C PHE A 389 -3.94 19.38 29.09
N PRO A 390 -3.38 20.21 29.98
CA PRO A 390 -2.40 21.22 29.59
C PRO A 390 -1.10 20.59 29.07
N ILE A 391 -0.49 21.26 28.09
CA ILE A 391 0.83 20.95 27.55
C ILE A 391 1.67 22.23 27.45
N VAL A 392 2.99 22.06 27.39
CA VAL A 392 3.94 23.13 27.00
C VAL A 392 4.68 22.72 25.72
N LEU A 393 5.03 23.72 24.93
CA LEU A 393 5.67 23.61 23.63
C LEU A 393 7.05 24.27 23.66
N GLY A 394 7.69 24.35 22.49
CA GLY A 394 8.90 25.10 22.25
C GLY A 394 8.77 26.53 22.77
N HIS A 395 9.82 27.08 23.37
CA HIS A 395 9.80 28.42 23.97
C HIS A 395 9.50 29.54 22.96
N ALA A 396 9.63 29.28 21.66
CA ALA A 396 9.26 30.17 20.58
C ALA A 396 7.94 29.76 19.88
N GLY A 397 7.19 28.82 20.46
CA GLY A 397 5.90 28.33 19.98
C GLY A 397 6.00 27.18 18.98
N MET A 398 5.28 27.28 17.87
CA MET A 398 5.12 26.23 16.86
C MET A 398 5.65 26.66 15.50
N ALA A 399 6.03 25.71 14.65
CA ALA A 399 6.34 25.92 13.24
C ALA A 399 6.02 24.70 12.38
N TRP A 400 5.57 24.92 11.15
CA TRP A 400 5.24 23.85 10.19
C TRP A 400 6.41 22.87 10.02
N GLY A 401 6.16 21.62 10.39
CA GLY A 401 7.12 20.52 10.35
C GLY A 401 7.11 19.74 9.03
N ARG A 402 7.69 18.55 9.07
CA ARG A 402 7.70 17.57 7.97
C ARG A 402 7.09 16.28 8.49
N GLY A 403 5.93 15.89 7.97
CA GLY A 403 5.20 14.73 8.46
C GLY A 403 4.23 14.18 7.40
N LEU A 404 3.14 13.54 7.84
CA LEU A 404 2.13 12.93 6.96
C LEU A 404 1.42 13.94 6.04
N HIS A 405 1.48 15.23 6.40
CA HIS A 405 0.94 16.35 5.62
C HIS A 405 1.91 16.92 4.57
N GLY A 406 3.09 16.32 4.42
CA GLY A 406 4.13 16.77 3.50
C GLY A 406 5.18 17.68 4.16
N ASP A 407 5.83 18.48 3.32
CA ASP A 407 6.99 19.29 3.67
C ASP A 407 6.61 20.75 3.94
N GLY A 408 6.24 21.05 5.20
CA GLY A 408 5.99 22.41 5.66
C GLY A 408 4.52 22.84 5.56
N ALA A 409 4.31 24.12 5.25
CA ALA A 409 2.97 24.72 5.30
C ALA A 409 2.07 24.15 4.19
N PRO A 410 0.86 23.65 4.52
CA PRO A 410 -0.11 23.21 3.52
C PRO A 410 -0.49 24.36 2.58
N PRO A 411 -0.91 24.08 1.32
CA PRO A 411 -1.36 25.12 0.40
C PRO A 411 -2.43 26.03 1.02
N GLY A 412 -2.20 27.35 0.96
CA GLY A 412 -3.11 28.35 1.54
C GLY A 412 -2.92 28.61 3.05
N SER A 413 -2.11 27.81 3.75
CA SER A 413 -1.78 28.02 5.15
C SER A 413 -0.61 29.00 5.33
N ARG A 414 -0.60 29.71 6.46
CA ARG A 414 0.50 30.60 6.89
C ARG A 414 1.12 30.05 8.17
N GLY A 415 2.33 30.51 8.48
CA GLY A 415 3.05 30.15 9.70
C GLY A 415 4.55 30.02 9.46
N PRO A 416 5.37 30.02 10.51
CA PRO A 416 6.80 29.77 10.41
C PRO A 416 7.08 28.32 9.98
N SER A 417 8.24 28.09 9.37
CA SER A 417 8.69 26.76 8.96
C SER A 417 9.76 26.25 9.92
N LYS A 418 9.62 25.00 10.34
CA LYS A 418 10.51 24.34 11.31
C LYS A 418 11.93 24.23 10.78
N ARG A 419 12.91 24.51 11.64
CA ARG A 419 14.35 24.37 11.39
C ARG A 419 15.07 23.90 12.66
N GLU A 420 16.31 23.43 12.51
CA GLU A 420 17.15 23.07 13.65
C GLU A 420 17.45 24.30 14.52
N GLY A 421 17.35 24.14 15.85
CA GLY A 421 17.63 25.20 16.82
C GLY A 421 16.65 26.39 16.82
N ASP A 422 15.48 26.31 16.18
CA ASP A 422 14.51 27.42 16.10
C ASP A 422 13.69 27.65 17.39
N GLY A 423 13.79 26.75 18.37
CA GLY A 423 13.05 26.86 19.63
C GLY A 423 11.54 26.56 19.50
N ARG A 424 11.10 25.91 18.41
CA ARG A 424 9.67 25.68 18.11
C ARG A 424 9.32 24.20 18.05
N SER A 425 8.11 23.85 18.49
CA SER A 425 7.53 22.52 18.28
C SER A 425 6.97 22.37 16.86
N PRO A 426 7.04 21.17 16.25
CA PRO A 426 6.53 21.00 14.91
C PRO A 426 4.99 21.03 14.89
N ALA A 427 4.46 21.76 13.91
CA ALA A 427 3.04 21.82 13.57
C ALA A 427 2.77 20.96 12.32
N GLY A 428 1.65 20.24 12.32
CA GLY A 428 1.26 19.31 11.27
C GLY A 428 0.68 18.00 11.79
N VAL A 429 0.59 17.01 10.90
CA VAL A 429 0.24 15.62 11.22
C VAL A 429 1.49 14.75 11.19
N PHE A 430 1.70 13.93 12.21
CA PHE A 430 2.88 13.08 12.40
C PHE A 430 2.47 11.69 12.88
N THR A 431 3.21 10.67 12.46
CA THR A 431 3.15 9.35 13.10
C THR A 431 3.68 9.45 14.52
N ILE A 432 3.04 8.76 15.47
CA ILE A 432 3.59 8.56 16.81
C ILE A 432 4.46 7.28 16.77
N GLY A 433 5.75 7.45 17.00
CA GLY A 433 6.76 6.40 16.87
C GLY A 433 6.99 5.62 18.17
N SER A 434 8.17 5.00 18.27
CA SER A 434 8.57 4.17 19.41
C SER A 434 8.71 4.98 20.71
N ALA A 435 8.60 4.28 21.84
CA ALA A 435 8.80 4.82 23.17
C ALA A 435 10.16 4.40 23.76
N TRP A 436 10.78 5.30 24.53
CA TRP A 436 12.07 5.11 25.19
C TRP A 436 11.98 5.56 26.64
N GLY A 437 12.45 4.76 27.59
CA GLY A 437 12.31 5.13 29.00
C GLY A 437 13.29 4.45 29.94
N ARG A 438 13.32 4.93 31.19
CA ARG A 438 14.30 4.46 32.21
C ARG A 438 14.01 3.10 32.79
N SER A 439 12.74 2.72 32.76
CA SER A 439 12.26 1.46 33.31
C SER A 439 12.61 0.30 32.37
N GLU A 440 12.90 -0.87 32.93
CA GLU A 440 13.16 -2.07 32.12
C GLU A 440 11.93 -2.50 31.29
N ALA A 441 10.72 -2.16 31.75
CA ALA A 441 9.47 -2.39 31.06
C ALA A 441 8.53 -1.18 31.20
N SER A 442 7.61 -1.03 30.24
CA SER A 442 6.57 0.00 30.22
C SER A 442 5.21 -0.62 29.91
N ALA A 443 4.12 0.01 30.38
CA ALA A 443 2.76 -0.40 30.10
C ALA A 443 2.27 -0.01 28.69
N THR A 444 3.13 0.64 27.89
CA THR A 444 2.80 1.05 26.52
C THR A 444 2.68 -0.14 25.57
N LYS A 445 1.80 0.01 24.58
CA LYS A 445 1.68 -0.93 23.45
C LYS A 445 2.60 -0.56 22.28
N LEU A 446 3.22 0.61 22.33
CA LEU A 446 4.23 1.01 21.34
C LEU A 446 5.49 0.16 21.51
N GLN A 447 6.30 0.07 20.44
CA GLN A 447 7.64 -0.50 20.57
C GLN A 447 8.41 0.27 21.65
N TYR A 448 8.81 -0.41 22.72
CA TYR A 448 9.49 0.19 23.85
C TYR A 448 10.94 -0.27 23.93
N THR A 449 11.87 0.67 24.10
CA THR A 449 13.27 0.36 24.39
C THR A 449 13.71 1.00 25.69
N SER A 450 14.21 0.18 26.62
CA SER A 450 14.82 0.67 27.85
C SER A 450 16.07 1.49 27.51
N GLU A 451 16.23 2.63 28.19
CA GLU A 451 17.35 3.52 27.99
C GLU A 451 18.69 2.87 28.38
N SER A 452 19.78 3.40 27.82
CA SER A 452 21.13 3.15 28.31
C SER A 452 21.89 4.48 28.48
N PRO A 453 22.98 4.54 29.27
CA PRO A 453 23.83 5.73 29.36
C PRO A 453 24.42 6.20 28.02
N THR A 454 24.48 5.30 27.02
CA THR A 454 25.14 5.51 25.74
C THR A 454 24.16 5.80 24.61
N LEU A 455 22.85 5.68 24.83
CA LEU A 455 21.85 6.13 23.87
C LEU A 455 21.88 7.64 23.68
N ARG A 456 21.83 8.06 22.42
CA ARG A 456 21.93 9.44 21.98
C ARG A 456 20.90 9.69 20.87
N CYS A 457 20.14 10.77 20.95
CA CYS A 457 19.46 11.30 19.77
C CYS A 457 20.37 12.32 19.10
N VAL A 458 20.80 12.07 17.86
CA VAL A 458 21.77 12.92 17.17
C VAL A 458 21.06 14.11 16.52
N ASP A 459 21.37 15.30 17.01
CA ASP A 459 20.82 16.59 16.55
C ASP A 459 21.78 17.38 15.65
N ASP A 460 22.99 16.86 15.38
CA ASP A 460 23.96 17.47 14.49
C ASP A 460 23.56 17.30 13.00
N PRO A 461 23.24 18.38 12.26
CA PRO A 461 22.83 18.30 10.86
C PRO A 461 23.90 17.79 9.90
N ALA A 462 25.18 17.76 10.30
CA ALA A 462 26.29 17.27 9.52
C ALA A 462 26.54 15.76 9.68
N SER A 463 25.93 15.12 10.68
CA SER A 463 26.11 13.69 10.95
C SER A 463 25.33 12.80 9.98
N ALA A 464 25.91 11.65 9.61
CA ALA A 464 25.20 10.59 8.90
C ALA A 464 24.06 9.97 9.72
N HIS A 465 24.08 10.20 11.04
CA HIS A 465 23.09 9.74 12.00
C HIS A 465 22.09 10.82 12.41
N TYR A 466 22.06 11.99 11.74
CA TYR A 466 21.12 13.07 12.04
C TYR A 466 19.66 12.60 12.17
N ASN A 467 18.99 13.10 13.21
CA ASN A 467 17.62 12.75 13.58
C ASN A 467 17.43 11.23 13.76
N ARG A 468 18.38 10.57 14.43
CA ARG A 468 18.27 9.16 14.84
C ARG A 468 18.64 8.99 16.30
N ILE A 469 17.98 8.03 16.94
CA ILE A 469 18.42 7.50 18.22
C ILE A 469 19.40 6.36 17.93
N VAL A 470 20.64 6.49 18.44
CA VAL A 470 21.74 5.54 18.24
C VAL A 470 22.36 5.18 19.57
N ASP A 471 22.94 3.97 19.66
CA ASP A 471 23.77 3.60 20.80
C ASP A 471 25.25 3.94 20.51
N GLY A 472 25.74 4.99 21.18
CA GLY A 472 27.13 5.45 21.05
C GLY A 472 28.17 4.46 21.57
N ALA A 473 27.78 3.36 22.22
CA ALA A 473 28.69 2.25 22.52
C ALA A 473 29.00 1.40 21.28
N THR A 474 28.10 1.39 20.30
CA THR A 474 28.17 0.52 19.10
C THR A 474 28.49 1.29 17.83
N ILE A 475 28.18 2.58 17.78
CA ILE A 475 28.37 3.46 16.63
C ILE A 475 29.45 4.48 16.94
N SER A 476 30.43 4.62 16.04
CA SER A 476 31.45 5.67 16.12
C SER A 476 30.80 7.04 15.90
N SER A 477 31.08 7.99 16.79
CA SER A 477 30.50 9.32 16.71
C SER A 477 31.16 10.14 15.59
N ASP A 478 30.35 10.59 14.63
CA ASP A 478 30.69 11.62 13.65
C ASP A 478 30.01 12.98 13.96
N TRP A 479 29.19 13.04 15.01
CA TRP A 479 28.46 14.21 15.45
C TRP A 479 29.21 15.02 16.51
N THR A 480 28.98 16.34 16.48
CA THR A 480 29.45 17.30 17.48
C THR A 480 28.41 17.59 18.56
N SER A 481 27.14 17.32 18.29
CA SER A 481 26.02 17.44 19.22
C SER A 481 25.12 16.21 19.15
N ALA A 482 24.61 15.78 20.32
CA ALA A 482 23.55 14.80 20.45
C ALA A 482 22.93 14.86 21.86
N GLU A 483 21.63 14.66 21.94
CA GLU A 483 20.89 14.60 23.19
C GLU A 483 21.13 13.28 23.94
N PRO A 484 21.73 13.28 25.14
CA PRO A 484 21.74 12.12 26.02
C PRO A 484 20.33 11.78 26.50
N MET A 485 19.70 10.79 25.88
CA MET A 485 18.33 10.36 26.19
C MET A 485 18.11 10.19 27.70
N ARG A 486 19.03 9.48 28.36
CA ARG A 486 18.96 9.17 29.79
C ARG A 486 19.05 10.35 30.75
N ARG A 487 19.62 11.46 30.28
CA ARG A 487 19.74 12.67 31.10
C ARG A 487 18.45 13.48 31.08
N TYR A 488 17.73 13.46 29.97
CA TYR A 488 16.61 14.37 29.73
C TYR A 488 15.24 13.72 29.88
N TYR A 489 15.12 12.41 29.63
CA TYR A 489 13.82 11.77 29.50
C TYR A 489 13.63 10.63 30.49
N GLU A 490 12.58 10.72 31.31
CA GLU A 490 12.08 9.58 32.08
C GLU A 490 11.35 8.60 31.16
N LEU A 491 10.52 9.17 30.29
CA LEU A 491 9.86 8.54 29.16
C LEU A 491 9.84 9.57 28.01
N ALA A 492 10.21 9.13 26.82
CA ALA A 492 10.12 9.89 25.58
C ALA A 492 9.39 9.04 24.54
N ILE A 493 8.33 9.60 23.94
CA ILE A 493 7.63 8.99 22.82
C ILE A 493 7.99 9.78 21.58
N THR A 494 8.54 9.12 20.56
CA THR A 494 8.99 9.79 19.34
C THR A 494 7.81 10.39 18.58
N VAL A 495 7.96 11.65 18.17
CA VAL A 495 7.13 12.25 17.13
C VAL A 495 7.92 12.15 15.83
N GLU A 496 7.37 11.46 14.83
CA GLU A 496 8.02 11.22 13.54
C GLU A 496 8.00 12.48 12.65
N HIS A 497 8.60 13.56 13.16
CA HIS A 497 8.91 14.77 12.43
C HIS A 497 10.25 14.59 11.71
N ASN A 498 10.29 14.94 10.42
CA ASN A 498 11.50 14.88 9.61
C ASN A 498 12.12 13.46 9.54
N SER A 499 11.28 12.42 9.39
CA SER A 499 11.74 11.02 9.29
C SER A 499 12.56 10.73 8.03
N ALA A 500 12.43 11.57 7.00
CA ALA A 500 13.33 11.58 5.83
C ALA A 500 14.74 12.12 6.15
N ARG A 501 14.94 12.68 7.36
CA ARG A 501 16.22 13.17 7.89
C ARG A 501 16.83 14.26 7.02
N VAL A 502 15.99 15.15 6.50
CA VAL A 502 16.45 16.31 5.74
C VAL A 502 17.27 17.19 6.69
N SER A 503 18.56 17.35 6.38
CA SER A 503 19.50 18.10 7.21
C SER A 503 18.93 19.49 7.56
N SER A 504 19.09 19.88 8.82
CA SER A 504 18.67 21.18 9.37
C SER A 504 17.15 21.45 9.42
N ALA A 505 16.30 20.45 9.13
CA ALA A 505 14.84 20.60 9.21
C ALA A 505 14.26 20.33 10.62
N GLY A 506 15.11 20.26 11.65
CA GLY A 506 14.76 19.94 13.02
C GLY A 506 14.86 18.44 13.32
N SER A 507 15.21 18.11 14.55
CA SER A 507 15.49 16.75 15.00
C SER A 507 15.02 16.50 16.44
N CYS A 508 15.06 15.24 16.87
CA CYS A 508 14.90 14.83 18.27
C CYS A 508 13.62 15.38 18.94
N ILE A 509 12.48 15.22 18.25
CA ILE A 509 11.18 15.67 18.74
C ILE A 509 10.47 14.55 19.49
N PHE A 510 10.09 14.83 20.74
CA PHE A 510 9.44 13.86 21.63
C PHE A 510 8.18 14.43 22.29
N LEU A 511 7.29 13.53 22.68
CA LEU A 511 6.35 13.75 23.77
C LEU A 511 7.02 13.31 25.07
N HIS A 512 7.15 14.20 26.05
CA HIS A 512 7.82 13.87 27.31
C HIS A 512 7.25 14.63 28.51
N ARG A 513 7.83 14.37 29.69
CA ARG A 513 7.43 15.00 30.94
C ARG A 513 8.00 16.43 31.04
N TRP A 514 7.20 17.41 31.43
CA TRP A 514 7.68 18.75 31.78
C TRP A 514 8.26 18.80 33.20
N SER A 515 8.95 19.88 33.56
CA SER A 515 9.21 20.20 34.97
C SER A 515 7.93 20.69 35.66
N ASP A 516 7.22 21.61 35.01
CA ASP A 516 6.03 22.31 35.47
C ASP A 516 5.30 22.95 34.27
N PRO A 517 4.02 23.34 34.41
CA PRO A 517 3.22 23.85 33.30
C PRO A 517 3.61 25.26 32.79
N ASP A 518 4.56 25.94 33.45
CA ASP A 518 4.99 27.30 33.11
C ASP A 518 6.41 27.34 32.53
N SER A 519 7.03 26.18 32.34
CA SER A 519 8.40 26.03 31.82
C SER A 519 8.39 25.46 30.40
N PRO A 520 8.72 26.27 29.36
CA PRO A 520 8.75 25.79 27.99
C PRO A 520 9.90 24.82 27.73
N VAL A 521 9.81 24.09 26.62
CA VAL A 521 10.87 23.21 26.11
C VAL A 521 11.55 23.82 24.89
N THR A 522 12.54 23.14 24.30
CA THR A 522 13.21 23.64 23.09
C THR A 522 12.40 23.38 21.83
N GLY A 523 11.88 22.17 21.63
CA GLY A 523 11.08 21.83 20.44
C GLY A 523 10.14 20.63 20.60
N CYS A 524 10.16 19.98 21.75
CA CYS A 524 9.28 18.87 22.07
C CYS A 524 7.85 19.35 22.41
N THR A 525 6.96 18.43 22.74
CA THR A 525 5.73 18.73 23.47
C THR A 525 5.81 18.06 24.83
N ALA A 526 5.63 18.81 25.90
CA ALA A 526 5.77 18.30 27.26
C ALA A 526 4.48 18.44 28.08
N MET A 527 4.27 17.52 29.01
CA MET A 527 3.05 17.40 29.82
C MET A 527 3.36 16.88 31.22
N ALA A 528 2.34 16.86 32.09
CA ALA A 528 2.48 16.25 33.42
C ALA A 528 2.81 14.76 33.32
N GLY A 529 3.58 14.23 34.27
CA GLY A 529 4.06 12.84 34.23
C GLY A 529 2.91 11.81 34.23
N ASP A 530 1.88 12.05 35.04
CA ASP A 530 0.68 11.21 35.09
C ASP A 530 -0.11 11.22 33.77
N GLN A 531 -0.15 12.36 33.07
CA GLN A 531 -0.75 12.47 31.74
C GLN A 531 0.09 11.73 30.69
N LEU A 532 1.42 11.84 30.77
CA LEU A 532 2.32 11.12 29.88
C LEU A 532 2.19 9.60 30.05
N ASP A 533 2.12 9.10 31.29
CA ASP A 533 1.93 7.68 31.59
C ASP A 533 0.58 7.17 31.06
N GLN A 534 -0.49 7.93 31.29
CA GLN A 534 -1.82 7.61 30.76
C GLN A 534 -1.85 7.63 29.22
N LEU A 535 -1.13 8.57 28.60
CA LEU A 535 -1.01 8.67 27.16
C LEU A 535 -0.25 7.45 26.62
N ALA A 536 0.91 7.12 27.20
CA ALA A 536 1.73 5.99 26.79
C ALA A 536 0.98 4.66 26.88
N ALA A 537 0.17 4.45 27.92
CA ALA A 537 -0.64 3.25 28.09
C ALA A 537 -1.84 3.18 27.12
N TRP A 538 -2.34 4.33 26.67
CA TRP A 538 -3.46 4.42 25.72
C TRP A 538 -3.03 4.22 24.27
N LEU A 539 -1.85 4.75 23.90
CA LEU A 539 -1.34 4.73 22.53
C LEU A 539 -1.11 3.31 22.00
N GLU A 540 -1.57 3.09 20.78
CA GLU A 540 -1.35 1.90 19.95
C GLU A 540 -0.49 2.25 18.73
N PRO A 541 0.26 1.27 18.17
CA PRO A 541 0.91 1.43 16.88
C PRO A 541 -0.06 1.95 15.80
N GLY A 542 0.39 2.90 14.99
CA GLY A 542 -0.45 3.57 13.98
C GLY A 542 -1.25 4.78 14.48
N ALA A 543 -1.14 5.14 15.77
CA ALA A 543 -1.67 6.42 16.26
C ALA A 543 -0.95 7.62 15.63
N VAL A 544 -1.69 8.72 15.44
CA VAL A 544 -1.14 9.97 14.88
C VAL A 544 -1.23 11.12 15.87
N LEU A 545 -0.27 12.04 15.77
CA LEU A 545 -0.29 13.35 16.42
C LEU A 545 -0.76 14.38 15.40
N VAL A 546 -1.78 15.15 15.75
CA VAL A 546 -2.14 16.40 15.06
C VAL A 546 -1.75 17.55 15.97
N SER A 547 -0.71 18.29 15.61
CA SER A 547 -0.17 19.39 16.39
C SER A 547 -0.37 20.68 15.62
N LEU A 548 -1.30 21.54 16.05
CA LEU A 548 -1.65 22.76 15.32
C LEU A 548 -1.94 23.91 16.28
N PRO A 549 -1.61 25.17 15.92
CA PRO A 549 -2.16 26.31 16.63
C PRO A 549 -3.67 26.43 16.35
N THR A 550 -4.41 27.01 17.28
CA THR A 550 -5.88 27.13 17.20
C THR A 550 -6.35 27.72 15.86
N SER A 551 -5.64 28.72 15.34
CA SER A 551 -5.96 29.39 14.07
C SER A 551 -5.85 28.51 12.82
N ALA A 552 -5.11 27.40 12.88
CA ALA A 552 -4.91 26.50 11.74
C ALA A 552 -5.91 25.33 11.71
N ILE A 553 -6.67 25.09 12.79
CA ILE A 553 -7.52 23.90 12.92
C ILE A 553 -8.74 23.97 12.00
N ASP A 554 -9.55 25.02 12.10
CA ASP A 554 -10.80 25.13 11.33
C ASP A 554 -10.59 25.12 9.81
N PRO A 555 -9.58 25.84 9.25
CA PRO A 555 -9.29 25.79 7.82
C PRO A 555 -8.93 24.37 7.32
N LEU A 556 -8.27 23.57 8.16
CA LEU A 556 -7.80 22.23 7.78
C LEU A 556 -8.77 21.11 8.18
N ARG A 557 -9.75 21.40 9.03
CA ARG A 557 -10.58 20.38 9.70
C ARG A 557 -11.22 19.39 8.75
N ARG A 558 -11.83 19.90 7.67
CA ARG A 558 -12.48 19.05 6.65
C ARG A 558 -11.45 18.28 5.82
N ALA A 559 -10.45 19.00 5.31
CA ALA A 559 -9.44 18.43 4.41
C ALA A 559 -8.58 17.35 5.09
N TRP A 560 -8.40 17.45 6.41
CA TRP A 560 -7.55 16.54 7.19
C TRP A 560 -8.36 15.61 8.09
N ALA A 561 -9.69 15.60 8.00
CA ALA A 561 -10.56 14.80 8.88
C ALA A 561 -10.26 14.99 10.39
N ILE A 562 -9.94 16.21 10.82
CA ILE A 562 -9.64 16.54 12.23
C ILE A 562 -10.93 16.42 13.07
N PRO A 563 -10.89 15.84 14.29
CA PRO A 563 -12.02 15.81 15.22
C PRO A 563 -12.64 17.19 15.43
N ARG A 564 -13.96 17.26 15.69
CA ARG A 564 -14.68 18.53 15.93
C ARG A 564 -14.33 19.16 17.28
#